data_AF-A0A379G1G9-F1
#
_entry.id   AF-A0A379G1G9-F1
#
_cell.length_a   1.000
_cell.length_b   1.000
_cell.length_c   1.000
_cell.angle_alpha   90.00
_cell.angle_beta   90.00
_cell.angle_gamma   90.00
#
_symmetry.space_group_name_H-M   'P 1'
#
loop_
_entity.id
_entity.type
_entity.pdbx_description
1 polymer ?
#
loop_
_entity_poly.entity_id
_entity_poly.type
_entity_poly.pdbx_seq_one_letter_code
_entity_poly.pdbx_strand_id
1 'polypeptide(L)'
;MTAILYKYKRIIFTLTFLFFSFQSVANNIKKNEVSIFTIIILEYMKVTMEEHNQPLSKEKMEKFHFESALAYATYLKNWLELNKGQEVRTESISFHEAVIINENGFKASGLPYDAWFFADIYSVFNESERDEFWKDIISNPERKSAEKIFVDLWFKMKTEAESSSIKKREKSQRWLSRMRKIPLVIEMEKTMTMVEESFIYKK
;
A
#
# COMPACT_ATOMS: atom_id res chain seq x y z
N MET A 1 22.97 -23.72 3.06
CA MET A 1 23.17 -22.62 2.08
C MET A 1 21.86 -22.09 1.48
N THR A 2 20.82 -22.91 1.31
CA THR A 2 19.52 -22.54 0.73
C THR A 2 18.62 -21.65 1.62
N ALA A 3 18.71 -21.76 2.94
CA ALA A 3 17.89 -20.96 3.87
C ALA A 3 18.28 -19.46 3.90
N ILE A 4 19.54 -19.15 3.64
CA ILE A 4 20.07 -17.78 3.65
C ILE A 4 19.57 -17.02 2.42
N LEU A 5 19.56 -17.66 1.24
CA LEU A 5 19.06 -17.06 0.00
C LEU A 5 17.57 -16.69 0.06
N TYR A 6 16.75 -17.49 0.76
CA TYR A 6 15.32 -17.23 0.94
C TYR A 6 15.07 -16.02 1.86
N LYS A 7 15.93 -15.85 2.88
CA LYS A 7 15.89 -14.71 3.81
C LYS A 7 16.24 -13.38 3.13
N TYR A 8 17.20 -13.40 2.19
CA TYR A 8 17.57 -12.21 1.40
C TYR A 8 16.53 -11.82 0.35
N LYS A 9 15.83 -12.79 -0.27
CA LYS A 9 14.69 -12.49 -1.18
C LYS A 9 13.57 -11.73 -0.47
N ARG A 10 13.28 -12.04 0.79
CA ARG A 10 12.24 -11.38 1.60
C ARG A 10 12.60 -9.93 1.93
N ILE A 11 13.88 -9.65 2.21
CA ILE A 11 14.40 -8.29 2.49
C ILE A 11 14.40 -7.41 1.22
N ILE A 12 14.76 -7.98 0.07
CA ILE A 12 14.67 -7.30 -1.23
C ILE A 12 13.21 -6.99 -1.59
N PHE A 13 12.26 -7.85 -1.21
CA PHE A 13 10.84 -7.63 -1.48
C PHE A 13 10.25 -6.43 -0.71
N THR A 14 10.62 -6.26 0.57
CA THR A 14 10.24 -5.10 1.39
C THR A 14 10.82 -3.79 0.84
N LEU A 15 12.05 -3.84 0.31
CA LEU A 15 12.66 -2.74 -0.43
C LEU A 15 11.86 -2.42 -1.70
N THR A 16 11.37 -3.42 -2.45
CA THR A 16 10.57 -3.16 -3.64
C THR A 16 9.16 -2.64 -3.37
N PHE A 17 8.55 -3.00 -2.25
CA PHE A 17 7.20 -2.53 -1.88
C PHE A 17 7.21 -1.09 -1.34
N LEU A 18 8.33 -0.65 -0.76
CA LEU A 18 8.55 0.74 -0.33
C LEU A 18 9.19 1.64 -1.40
N PHE A 19 9.92 1.08 -2.39
CA PHE A 19 10.70 1.88 -3.38
C PHE A 19 10.46 1.58 -4.86
N PHE A 20 9.93 0.41 -5.26
CA PHE A 20 9.97 -0.05 -6.66
C PHE A 20 8.61 -0.27 -7.34
N SER A 21 7.53 0.30 -6.83
CA SER A 21 6.31 0.36 -7.65
C SER A 21 6.52 1.13 -8.97
N PHE A 22 7.66 1.83 -9.19
CA PHE A 22 7.86 2.68 -10.36
C PHE A 22 9.05 2.40 -11.29
N GLN A 23 10.22 1.98 -10.80
CA GLN A 23 11.32 1.65 -11.74
C GLN A 23 11.01 0.40 -12.59
N SER A 24 10.15 -0.46 -12.08
CA SER A 24 9.77 -1.73 -12.72
C SER A 24 8.77 -1.53 -13.87
N VAL A 25 7.94 -0.48 -13.81
CA VAL A 25 7.00 -0.09 -14.89
C VAL A 25 7.73 0.55 -16.08
N ALA A 26 8.91 1.13 -15.87
CA ALA A 26 9.72 1.72 -16.93
C ALA A 26 10.55 0.69 -17.74
N ASN A 27 10.77 -0.52 -17.20
CA ASN A 27 11.66 -1.53 -17.81
C ASN A 27 10.91 -2.82 -18.14
N ASN A 28 10.26 -2.92 -19.30
CA ASN A 28 9.88 -4.19 -19.98
C ASN A 28 9.42 -5.38 -19.10
N ILE A 29 8.79 -5.16 -17.95
CA ILE A 29 8.19 -6.24 -17.17
C ILE A 29 6.91 -6.63 -17.89
N LYS A 30 6.78 -7.92 -18.22
CA LYS A 30 5.55 -8.45 -18.80
C LYS A 30 4.40 -8.04 -17.88
N LYS A 31 3.38 -7.36 -18.43
CA LYS A 31 2.17 -6.88 -17.72
C LYS A 31 1.53 -7.94 -16.81
N ASN A 32 1.82 -9.21 -17.07
CA ASN A 32 1.33 -10.40 -16.40
C ASN A 32 2.04 -10.71 -15.06
N GLU A 33 3.19 -10.08 -14.79
CA GLU A 33 4.07 -10.33 -13.62
C GLU A 33 3.98 -9.21 -12.56
N VAL A 34 3.26 -8.12 -12.84
CA VAL A 34 3.10 -6.98 -11.93
C VAL A 34 1.93 -7.26 -10.97
N SER A 35 2.17 -7.14 -9.65
CA SER A 35 1.12 -7.27 -8.63
C SER A 35 0.02 -6.22 -8.82
N ILE A 36 -1.22 -6.60 -8.54
CA ILE A 36 -2.37 -5.69 -8.60
C ILE A 36 -2.20 -4.47 -7.70
N PHE A 37 -1.56 -4.63 -6.54
CA PHE A 37 -1.27 -3.53 -5.63
C PHE A 37 -0.33 -2.50 -6.26
N THR A 38 0.63 -2.91 -7.10
CA THR A 38 1.53 -1.96 -7.78
C THR A 38 0.75 -0.99 -8.66
N ILE A 39 -0.22 -1.51 -9.43
CA ILE A 39 -1.07 -0.70 -10.31
C ILE A 39 -1.99 0.19 -9.47
N ILE A 40 -2.68 -0.41 -8.50
CA ILE A 40 -3.69 0.30 -7.69
C ILE A 40 -3.04 1.40 -6.84
N ILE A 41 -1.89 1.17 -6.22
CA ILE A 41 -1.20 2.17 -5.39
C ILE A 41 -0.84 3.41 -6.22
N LEU A 42 -0.31 3.21 -7.44
CA LEU A 42 0.00 4.30 -8.35
C LEU A 42 -1.25 5.08 -8.76
N GLU A 43 -2.28 4.38 -9.24
CA GLU A 43 -3.50 5.03 -9.73
C GLU A 43 -4.23 5.74 -8.58
N TYR A 44 -4.22 5.17 -7.37
CA TYR A 44 -4.75 5.83 -6.18
C TYR A 44 -4.02 7.15 -5.88
N MET A 45 -2.69 7.14 -5.97
CA MET A 45 -1.88 8.34 -5.78
C MET A 45 -2.23 9.40 -6.84
N LYS A 46 -2.33 9.03 -8.13
CA LYS A 46 -2.73 9.96 -9.22
C LYS A 46 -4.09 10.59 -8.94
N VAL A 47 -5.10 9.76 -8.68
CA VAL A 47 -6.47 10.22 -8.38
C VAL A 47 -6.47 11.17 -7.18
N THR A 48 -5.73 10.83 -6.12
CA THR A 48 -5.66 11.70 -4.94
C THR A 48 -4.98 13.02 -5.25
N MET A 49 -3.90 13.01 -6.03
CA MET A 49 -3.19 14.22 -6.42
C MET A 49 -4.01 15.13 -7.34
N GLU A 50 -4.86 14.55 -8.22
CA GLU A 50 -5.84 15.30 -9.00
C GLU A 50 -6.88 15.99 -8.10
N GLU A 51 -7.39 15.30 -7.08
CA GLU A 51 -8.32 15.89 -6.09
C GLU A 51 -7.71 17.09 -5.35
N HIS A 52 -6.40 17.04 -5.10
CA HIS A 52 -5.65 18.14 -4.48
C HIS A 52 -5.26 19.25 -5.47
N ASN A 53 -5.72 19.21 -6.73
CA ASN A 53 -5.32 20.13 -7.81
C ASN A 53 -3.80 20.17 -8.04
N GLN A 54 -3.13 19.04 -7.79
CA GLN A 54 -1.68 18.91 -7.85
C GLN A 54 -1.27 17.68 -8.66
N PRO A 55 -1.69 17.52 -9.94
CA PRO A 55 -1.41 16.33 -10.73
C PRO A 55 0.07 15.95 -10.71
N LEU A 56 0.33 14.64 -10.73
CA LEU A 56 1.67 14.07 -10.67
C LEU A 56 2.44 14.33 -11.97
N SER A 57 3.42 15.24 -11.90
CA SER A 57 4.43 15.38 -12.95
C SER A 57 5.57 14.39 -12.74
N LYS A 58 6.38 14.16 -13.77
CA LYS A 58 7.60 13.37 -13.67
C LYS A 58 8.54 13.90 -12.58
N GLU A 59 8.73 15.22 -12.54
CA GLU A 59 9.57 15.89 -11.53
C GLU A 59 9.05 15.66 -10.10
N LYS A 60 7.72 15.78 -9.88
CA LYS A 60 7.13 15.50 -8.56
C LYS A 60 7.33 14.04 -8.14
N MET A 61 7.20 13.11 -9.08
CA MET A 61 7.44 11.69 -8.81
C MET A 61 8.91 11.39 -8.51
N GLU A 62 9.84 11.99 -9.25
CA GLU A 62 11.28 11.85 -9.00
C GLU A 62 11.66 12.41 -7.63
N LYS A 63 11.14 13.60 -7.27
CA LYS A 63 11.31 14.17 -5.94
C LYS A 63 10.73 13.26 -4.86
N PHE A 64 9.52 12.76 -5.05
CA PHE A 64 8.88 11.82 -4.11
C PHE A 64 9.72 10.57 -3.88
N HIS A 65 10.27 9.97 -4.94
CA HIS A 65 11.14 8.81 -4.80
C HIS A 65 12.41 9.13 -4.01
N PHE A 66 13.06 10.25 -4.30
CA PHE A 66 14.26 10.68 -3.59
C PHE A 66 13.97 10.91 -2.10
N GLU A 67 12.93 11.69 -1.79
CA GLU A 67 12.58 12.02 -0.40
C GLU A 67 12.09 10.81 0.39
N SER A 68 11.36 9.89 -0.24
CA SER A 68 11.00 8.62 0.39
C SER A 68 12.23 7.79 0.72
N ALA A 69 13.24 7.79 -0.16
CA ALA A 69 14.47 7.01 0.02
C ALA A 69 15.30 7.57 1.16
N LEU A 70 15.37 8.90 1.23
CA LEU A 70 16.00 9.59 2.33
C LEU A 70 15.26 9.31 3.65
N ALA A 71 13.93 9.39 3.67
CA ALA A 71 13.13 9.11 4.87
C ALA A 71 13.36 7.69 5.40
N TYR A 72 13.45 6.69 4.52
CA TYR A 72 13.77 5.32 4.91
C TYR A 72 15.20 5.18 5.41
N ALA A 73 16.18 5.78 4.73
CA ALA A 73 17.58 5.76 5.16
C ALA A 73 17.76 6.41 6.54
N THR A 74 17.10 7.55 6.78
CA THR A 74 17.06 8.22 8.08
C THR A 74 16.44 7.34 9.15
N TYR A 75 15.32 6.69 8.84
CA TYR A 75 14.69 5.75 9.76
C TYR A 75 15.63 4.60 10.13
N LEU A 76 16.31 3.98 9.16
CA LEU A 76 17.29 2.92 9.41
C LEU A 76 18.48 3.40 10.24
N LYS A 77 19.00 4.59 9.93
CA LYS A 77 20.09 5.21 10.70
C LYS A 77 19.69 5.38 12.16
N ASN A 78 18.52 5.97 12.42
CA ASN A 78 18.01 6.19 13.78
C ASN A 78 17.81 4.86 14.51
N TRP A 79 17.28 3.84 13.83
CA TRP A 79 17.13 2.50 14.39
C TRP A 79 18.48 1.89 14.80
N LEU A 80 19.51 2.00 13.96
CA LEU A 80 20.85 1.52 14.26
C LEU A 80 21.49 2.24 15.45
N GLU A 81 21.33 3.56 15.52
CA GLU A 81 21.84 4.38 16.62
C GLU A 81 21.17 4.02 17.96
N LEU A 82 19.85 3.85 17.97
CA LEU A 82 19.10 3.44 19.16
C LEU A 82 19.47 2.04 19.66
N ASN A 83 19.76 1.12 18.75
CA ASN A 83 20.16 -0.26 19.08
C ASN A 83 21.68 -0.45 19.19
N LYS A 84 22.44 0.65 19.28
CA LYS A 84 23.91 0.68 19.41
C LYS A 84 24.65 -0.14 18.35
N GLY A 85 24.03 -0.36 17.19
CA GLY A 85 24.57 -1.19 16.11
C GLY A 85 24.79 -2.67 16.46
N GLN A 86 24.28 -3.16 17.60
CA GLN A 86 24.54 -4.52 18.08
C GLN A 86 23.51 -5.55 17.60
N GLU A 87 22.30 -5.11 17.25
CA GLU A 87 21.26 -6.00 16.76
C GLU A 87 21.14 -5.92 15.23
N VAL A 88 21.27 -7.08 14.57
CA VAL A 88 20.88 -7.21 13.17
C VAL A 88 19.36 -7.27 13.13
N ARG A 89 18.73 -6.30 12.45
CA ARG A 89 17.28 -6.32 12.26
C ARG A 89 16.87 -7.58 11.50
N THR A 90 16.16 -8.49 12.18
CA THR A 90 15.65 -9.73 11.58
C THR A 90 14.20 -9.62 11.13
N GLU A 91 13.48 -8.63 11.65
CA GLU A 91 12.07 -8.38 11.40
C GLU A 91 11.87 -7.39 10.25
N SER A 92 10.78 -7.60 9.50
CA SER A 92 10.34 -6.65 8.49
C SER A 92 9.87 -5.35 9.14
N ILE A 93 9.71 -4.30 8.34
CA ILE A 93 9.11 -3.04 8.77
C ILE A 93 7.66 -3.33 9.17
N SER A 94 7.25 -2.92 10.37
CA SER A 94 5.86 -2.98 10.82
C SER A 94 5.00 -1.93 10.12
N PHE A 95 3.68 -2.05 10.20
CA PHE A 95 2.81 -1.07 9.54
C PHE A 95 2.96 0.32 10.17
N HIS A 96 3.16 0.40 11.48
CA HIS A 96 3.40 1.68 12.16
C HIS A 96 4.71 2.35 11.70
N GLU A 97 5.77 1.57 11.54
CA GLU A 97 7.04 2.10 11.02
C GLU A 97 6.90 2.57 9.56
N ALA A 98 6.15 1.83 8.73
CA ALA A 98 5.85 2.23 7.36
C ALA A 98 5.07 3.54 7.30
N VAL A 99 4.12 3.76 8.21
CA VAL A 99 3.42 5.06 8.37
C VAL A 99 4.42 6.17 8.63
N ILE A 100 5.30 6.02 9.63
CA ILE A 100 6.29 7.06 9.99
C ILE A 100 7.20 7.39 8.79
N ILE A 101 7.69 6.37 8.09
CA ILE A 101 8.55 6.55 6.92
C ILE A 101 7.80 7.31 5.81
N ASN A 102 6.56 6.91 5.50
CA ASN A 102 5.79 7.53 4.43
C ASN A 102 5.33 8.94 4.80
N GLU A 103 4.89 9.21 6.03
CA GLU A 103 4.55 10.57 6.48
C GLU A 103 5.72 11.53 6.25
N ASN A 104 6.94 11.11 6.58
CA ASN A 104 8.15 11.90 6.36
C ASN A 104 8.45 12.11 4.86
N GLY A 105 8.39 11.05 4.04
CA GLY A 105 8.65 11.13 2.60
C GLY A 105 7.62 11.99 1.84
N PHE A 106 6.33 11.82 2.13
CA PHE A 106 5.27 12.65 1.56
C PHE A 106 5.42 14.11 1.97
N LYS A 107 5.66 14.38 3.27
CA LYS A 107 5.88 15.75 3.76
C LYS A 107 7.08 16.42 3.09
N ALA A 108 8.22 15.75 3.00
CA ALA A 108 9.45 16.32 2.41
C ALA A 108 9.31 16.55 0.89
N SER A 109 8.58 15.67 0.20
CA SER A 109 8.27 15.86 -1.22
C SER A 109 7.25 16.97 -1.49
N GLY A 110 6.52 17.42 -0.47
CA GLY A 110 5.45 18.41 -0.60
C GLY A 110 4.15 17.78 -1.11
N LEU A 111 3.99 16.47 -0.93
CA LEU A 111 2.80 15.72 -1.32
C LEU A 111 1.90 15.50 -0.09
N PRO A 112 0.58 15.55 -0.26
CA PRO A 112 -0.35 15.25 0.82
C PRO A 112 -0.26 13.76 1.20
N TYR A 113 -0.13 13.48 2.50
CA TYR A 113 0.07 12.11 3.00
C TYR A 113 -1.10 11.17 2.68
N ASP A 114 -2.33 11.70 2.52
CA ASP A 114 -3.47 10.88 2.15
C ASP A 114 -3.46 10.40 0.69
N ALA A 115 -2.47 10.83 -0.12
CA ALA A 115 -2.14 10.23 -1.40
C ALA A 115 -1.39 8.89 -1.25
N TRP A 116 -0.88 8.56 -0.06
CA TRP A 116 -0.41 7.23 0.25
C TRP A 116 -1.60 6.27 0.40
N PHE A 117 -1.61 5.21 -0.41
CA PHE A 117 -2.69 4.22 -0.46
C PHE A 117 -3.10 3.67 0.92
N PHE A 118 -2.13 3.48 1.82
CA PHE A 118 -2.36 2.89 3.14
C PHE A 118 -2.73 3.88 4.24
N ALA A 119 -2.72 5.19 3.98
CA ALA A 119 -2.95 6.22 5.00
C ALA A 119 -4.35 6.09 5.66
N ASP A 120 -5.38 5.90 4.83
CA ASP A 120 -6.75 5.75 5.32
C ASP A 120 -6.98 4.35 5.93
N ILE A 121 -6.38 3.31 5.33
CA ILE A 121 -6.45 1.92 5.81
C ILE A 121 -5.90 1.81 7.23
N TYR A 122 -4.73 2.38 7.49
CA TYR A 122 -4.12 2.38 8.82
C TYR A 122 -5.07 2.99 9.86
N SER A 123 -5.74 4.10 9.53
CA SER A 123 -6.67 4.76 10.46
C SER A 123 -7.94 3.95 10.73
N VAL A 124 -8.38 3.11 9.80
CA VAL A 124 -9.61 2.32 9.89
C VAL A 124 -9.40 1.04 10.69
N PHE A 125 -8.25 0.38 10.48
CA PHE A 125 -7.93 -0.91 11.08
C PHE A 125 -7.51 -0.73 12.54
N ASN A 126 -7.91 -1.66 13.40
CA ASN A 126 -7.36 -1.77 14.76
C ASN A 126 -5.94 -2.37 14.72
N GLU A 127 -5.25 -2.41 15.85
CA GLU A 127 -3.86 -2.86 15.92
C GLU A 127 -3.65 -4.29 15.41
N SER A 128 -4.50 -5.24 15.84
CA SER A 128 -4.42 -6.63 15.38
C SER A 128 -4.69 -6.75 13.88
N GLU A 129 -5.70 -6.03 13.38
CA GLU A 129 -6.05 -6.01 11.94
C GLU A 129 -4.90 -5.43 11.10
N ARG A 130 -4.24 -4.37 11.59
CA ARG A 130 -3.08 -3.75 10.92
C ARG A 130 -1.95 -4.75 10.79
N ASP A 131 -1.63 -5.46 11.86
CA ASP A 131 -0.53 -6.42 11.88
C ASP A 131 -0.77 -7.60 10.94
N GLU A 132 -1.98 -8.16 10.95
CA GLU A 132 -2.37 -9.25 10.06
C GLU A 132 -2.32 -8.81 8.59
N PHE A 133 -3.01 -7.71 8.27
CA PHE A 133 -3.04 -7.16 6.91
C PHE A 133 -1.64 -6.84 6.39
N TRP A 134 -0.80 -6.20 7.21
CA TRP A 134 0.54 -5.82 6.80
C TRP A 134 1.46 -7.03 6.61
N LYS A 135 1.34 -8.06 7.48
CA LYS A 135 2.04 -9.33 7.31
C LYS A 135 1.62 -10.03 6.02
N ASP A 136 0.33 -10.00 5.68
CA ASP A 136 -0.18 -10.60 4.45
C ASP A 136 0.34 -9.89 3.22
N ILE A 137 0.30 -8.56 3.20
CA ILE A 137 0.85 -7.73 2.12
C ILE A 137 2.35 -7.99 1.90
N ILE A 138 3.14 -8.09 2.99
CA ILE A 138 4.59 -8.32 2.89
C ILE A 138 4.92 -9.76 2.51
N SER A 139 4.15 -10.73 3.02
CA SER A 139 4.49 -12.16 2.90
C SER A 139 3.97 -12.81 1.62
N ASN A 140 3.00 -12.19 0.94
CA ASN A 140 2.33 -12.74 -0.23
C ASN A 140 2.57 -11.89 -1.50
N PRO A 141 3.76 -12.00 -2.11
CA PRO A 141 4.11 -11.23 -3.30
C PRO A 141 3.39 -11.70 -4.57
N GLU A 142 2.79 -12.89 -4.55
CA GLU A 142 2.20 -13.53 -5.73
C GLU A 142 0.83 -12.93 -6.11
N ARG A 143 0.54 -12.93 -7.42
CA ARG A 143 -0.67 -12.28 -7.96
C ARG A 143 -1.98 -12.80 -7.37
N LYS A 144 -2.15 -14.13 -7.24
CA LYS A 144 -3.40 -14.73 -6.77
C LYS A 144 -3.70 -14.40 -5.31
N SER A 145 -2.68 -14.35 -4.46
CA SER A 145 -2.84 -13.95 -3.07
C SER A 145 -3.08 -12.44 -2.95
N ALA A 146 -2.46 -11.62 -3.81
CA ALA A 146 -2.72 -10.18 -3.87
C ALA A 146 -4.16 -9.83 -4.25
N GLU A 147 -4.77 -10.54 -5.21
CA GLU A 147 -6.18 -10.34 -5.58
C GLU A 147 -7.12 -10.66 -4.40
N LYS A 148 -6.88 -11.75 -3.67
CA LYS A 148 -7.66 -12.08 -2.47
C LYS A 148 -7.54 -11.00 -1.39
N ILE A 149 -6.31 -10.58 -1.06
CA ILE A 149 -6.06 -9.54 -0.04
C ILE A 149 -6.78 -8.24 -0.43
N PHE A 150 -6.80 -7.90 -1.73
CA PHE A 150 -7.52 -6.74 -2.22
C PHE A 150 -9.04 -6.86 -2.00
N VAL A 151 -9.64 -8.01 -2.33
CA VAL A 151 -11.07 -8.25 -2.13
C VAL A 151 -11.45 -8.16 -0.65
N ASP A 152 -10.64 -8.77 0.23
CA ASP A 152 -10.85 -8.71 1.68
C ASP A 152 -10.77 -7.25 2.20
N LEU A 153 -9.77 -6.49 1.73
CA LEU A 153 -9.65 -5.06 2.02
C LEU A 153 -10.86 -4.27 1.50
N TRP A 154 -11.30 -4.54 0.27
CA TRP A 154 -12.43 -3.86 -0.34
C TRP A 154 -13.71 -4.01 0.49
N PHE A 155 -14.02 -5.25 0.90
CA PHE A 155 -15.19 -5.51 1.75
C PHE A 155 -15.05 -4.89 3.13
N LYS A 156 -13.87 -4.96 3.74
CA LYS A 156 -13.61 -4.28 5.03
C LYS A 156 -13.87 -2.78 4.92
N MET A 157 -13.37 -2.14 3.87
CA MET A 157 -13.59 -0.71 3.65
C MET A 157 -15.07 -0.39 3.38
N LYS A 158 -15.81 -1.22 2.62
CA LYS A 158 -17.27 -1.10 2.45
C LYS A 158 -18.01 -1.16 3.79
N THR A 159 -17.72 -2.16 4.62
CA THR A 159 -18.34 -2.31 5.95
C THR A 159 -18.05 -1.11 6.84
N GLU A 160 -16.79 -0.66 6.88
CA GLU A 160 -16.39 0.47 7.72
C GLU A 160 -16.91 1.82 7.20
N ALA A 161 -17.30 1.92 5.93
CA ALA A 161 -17.99 3.08 5.37
C ALA A 161 -19.44 3.25 5.88
N GLU A 162 -19.98 2.25 6.57
CA GLU A 162 -21.27 2.29 7.26
C GLU A 162 -21.10 2.31 8.80
N SER A 163 -19.85 2.40 9.27
CA SER A 163 -19.53 2.39 10.69
C SER A 163 -20.16 3.55 11.46
N SER A 164 -20.48 3.30 12.74
CA SER A 164 -20.92 4.34 13.68
C SER A 164 -19.78 5.30 14.05
N SER A 165 -18.53 4.85 13.94
CA SER A 165 -17.36 5.71 14.13
C SER A 165 -17.20 6.67 12.95
N ILE A 166 -17.42 7.97 13.21
CA ILE A 166 -17.29 9.05 12.20
C ILE A 166 -15.93 8.97 11.50
N LYS A 167 -14.84 8.81 12.27
CA LYS A 167 -13.49 8.73 11.73
C LYS A 167 -13.33 7.54 10.78
N LYS A 168 -13.79 6.34 11.16
CA LYS A 168 -13.69 5.16 10.28
C LYS A 168 -14.53 5.35 9.04
N ARG A 169 -15.77 5.81 9.20
CA ARG A 169 -16.71 6.07 8.11
C ARG A 169 -16.13 7.03 7.07
N GLU A 170 -15.68 8.21 7.49
CA GLU A 170 -15.13 9.22 6.57
C GLU A 170 -13.90 8.71 5.81
N LYS A 171 -12.98 8.04 6.52
CA LYS A 171 -11.75 7.48 5.93
C LYS A 171 -12.06 6.38 4.93
N SER A 172 -12.98 5.47 5.27
CA SER A 172 -13.42 4.41 4.37
C SER A 172 -14.16 4.93 3.15
N GLN A 173 -15.09 5.88 3.33
CA GLN A 173 -15.84 6.48 2.23
C GLN A 173 -14.92 7.23 1.26
N ARG A 174 -13.95 8.00 1.78
CA ARG A 174 -12.96 8.69 0.95
C ARG A 174 -12.10 7.72 0.16
N TRP A 175 -11.57 6.69 0.81
CA TRP A 175 -10.76 5.67 0.14
C TRP A 175 -11.56 4.97 -0.97
N LEU A 176 -12.81 4.55 -0.70
CA LEU A 176 -13.69 3.94 -1.70
C LEU A 176 -14.00 4.90 -2.86
N SER A 177 -14.23 6.19 -2.58
CA SER A 177 -14.49 7.20 -3.61
C SER A 177 -13.32 7.34 -4.58
N ARG A 178 -12.08 7.38 -4.07
CA ARG A 178 -10.86 7.41 -4.89
C ARG A 178 -10.68 6.13 -5.68
N MET A 179 -10.88 5.00 -5.04
CA MET A 179 -10.73 3.68 -5.65
C MET A 179 -11.72 3.46 -6.81
N ARG A 180 -12.97 3.94 -6.68
CA ARG A 180 -13.97 3.89 -7.75
C ARG A 180 -13.68 4.77 -8.97
N LYS A 181 -12.64 5.60 -8.92
CA LYS A 181 -12.13 6.34 -10.08
C LYS A 181 -11.07 5.56 -10.87
N ILE A 182 -10.58 4.44 -10.33
CA ILE A 182 -9.54 3.62 -10.95
C ILE A 182 -10.20 2.56 -11.86
N PRO A 183 -9.94 2.53 -13.19
CA PRO A 183 -10.60 1.61 -14.12
C PRO A 183 -10.52 0.14 -13.74
N LEU A 184 -9.34 -0.32 -13.30
CA LEU A 184 -9.16 -1.70 -12.85
C LEU A 184 -10.07 -2.06 -11.67
N VAL A 185 -10.23 -1.14 -10.72
CA VAL A 185 -11.09 -1.36 -9.55
C VAL A 185 -12.56 -1.39 -9.94
N ILE A 186 -12.98 -0.58 -10.91
CA ILE A 186 -14.35 -0.62 -11.45
C ILE A 186 -14.65 -2.00 -12.07
N GLU A 187 -13.71 -2.57 -12.83
CA GLU A 187 -13.86 -3.92 -13.40
C GLU A 187 -13.93 -5.00 -12.31
N MET A 188 -13.09 -4.88 -11.28
CA MET A 188 -13.13 -5.78 -10.13
C MET A 188 -14.43 -5.65 -9.34
N GLU A 189 -14.92 -4.44 -9.09
CA GLU A 189 -16.17 -4.19 -8.36
C GLU A 189 -17.35 -4.83 -9.07
N LYS A 190 -17.46 -4.67 -10.40
CA LYS A 190 -18.48 -5.37 -11.21
C LYS A 190 -18.40 -6.88 -11.03
N THR A 191 -17.19 -7.45 -11.08
CA THR A 191 -16.98 -8.89 -10.90
C THR A 191 -17.39 -9.35 -9.49
N MET A 192 -17.02 -8.60 -8.46
CA MET A 192 -17.40 -8.88 -7.07
C MET A 192 -18.92 -8.84 -6.89
N THR A 193 -19.60 -7.82 -7.43
CA THR A 193 -21.06 -7.69 -7.36
C THR A 193 -21.79 -8.82 -8.08
N MET A 194 -21.35 -9.21 -9.27
CA MET A 194 -21.94 -10.35 -9.99
C MET A 194 -21.84 -11.66 -9.18
N VAL A 195 -20.72 -11.86 -8.50
CA VAL A 195 -20.51 -13.01 -7.63
C VAL A 195 -21.45 -12.94 -6.42
N GLU A 196 -21.54 -11.81 -5.73
CA GLU A 196 -22.46 -11.60 -4.60
C GLU A 196 -23.92 -11.90 -4.99
N GLU A 197 -24.38 -11.35 -6.11
CA GLU A 197 -25.73 -11.57 -6.63
C GLU A 197 -25.98 -13.04 -6.98
N SER A 198 -25.01 -13.73 -7.58
CA SER A 198 -25.14 -15.15 -7.93
C SER A 198 -25.32 -16.07 -6.72
N PHE A 199 -24.85 -15.66 -5.54
CA PHE A 199 -25.07 -16.38 -4.28
C PHE A 199 -26.44 -16.07 -3.66
N ILE A 200 -26.97 -14.88 -3.90
CA ILE A 200 -28.31 -14.48 -3.44
C ILE A 200 -29.38 -15.23 -4.24
N TYR A 201 -29.22 -15.36 -5.56
CA TYR A 201 -30.16 -16.09 -6.43
C TYR A 201 -30.13 -17.63 -6.28
N LYS A 202 -29.21 -18.18 -5.46
CA LYS A 202 -29.13 -19.62 -5.14
C LYS A 202 -29.71 -19.99 -3.76
N LYS A 203 -30.28 -19.03 -3.03
CA LYS A 203 -31.08 -19.25 -1.81
C LYS A 203 -32.56 -19.13 -2.13
#